data_AF-A0A2V7R5B4-F1
#
_entry.id   AF-A0A2V7R5B4-F1
#
_cell.length_a   1.000
_cell.length_b   1.000
_cell.length_c   1.000
_cell.angle_alpha   90.00
_cell.angle_beta   90.00
_cell.angle_gamma   90.00
#
_symmetry.space_group_name_H-M   'P 1'
#
loop_
_entity.id
_entity.type
_entity.pdbx_description
1 polymer ?
#
loop_
_entity_poly.entity_id
_entity_poly.type
_entity_poly.pdbx_seq_one_letter_code
_entity_poly.pdbx_strand_id
1 'polypeptide(L)'
;LQAPQTFAFNTYGRDNGSTITPGAPADSVCNTGPTECFRVDPDGPGPARRFALYNPDFRQRSLSVKAVWRWEYRPGSTVFLAWTHSRSKSFPYDASFDVGRDLGRELFLDRPTNVLLVKFNYWLSL
;
A
#
# COMPACT_ATOMS: atom_id res chain seq x y z
N LEU A 1 -2.19 32.70 -7.88
CA LEU A 1 -1.41 33.43 -8.91
C LEU A 1 -0.65 34.53 -8.17
N GLN A 2 0.67 34.60 -8.34
CA GLN A 2 1.51 35.59 -7.65
C GLN A 2 1.58 36.91 -8.41
N ALA A 3 1.65 36.83 -9.75
CA ALA A 3 1.57 37.99 -10.64
C ALA A 3 0.72 37.65 -11.88
N PRO A 4 -0.18 38.56 -12.31
CA PRO A 4 -1.02 38.34 -13.49
C PRO A 4 -0.16 38.21 -14.74
N GLN A 5 -0.64 37.43 -15.73
CA GLN A 5 0.02 37.22 -17.03
C GLN A 5 1.44 36.63 -16.94
N THR A 6 1.77 35.98 -15.82
CA THR A 6 3.04 35.26 -15.65
C THR A 6 2.79 33.81 -15.21
N PHE A 7 3.80 32.95 -15.37
CA PHE A 7 3.82 31.61 -14.77
C PHE A 7 4.29 31.65 -13.30
N ALA A 8 4.19 32.80 -12.62
CA ALA A 8 4.51 32.90 -11.20
C ALA A 8 3.27 32.52 -10.36
N PHE A 9 3.38 31.41 -9.64
CA PHE A 9 2.34 30.89 -8.77
C PHE A 9 2.81 30.90 -7.32
N ASN A 10 1.89 31.23 -6.41
CA ASN A 10 2.14 31.03 -4.98
C ASN A 10 2.17 29.53 -4.69
N THR A 11 3.21 29.11 -3.98
CA THR A 11 3.33 27.75 -3.46
C THR A 11 2.76 27.70 -2.05
N TYR A 12 1.76 26.85 -1.83
CA TYR A 12 1.19 26.63 -0.50
C TYR A 12 2.23 26.07 0.47
N GLY A 13 2.24 26.57 1.70
CA GLY A 13 3.20 26.18 2.75
C GLY A 13 4.55 26.91 2.66
N ARG A 14 4.74 27.80 1.67
CA ARG A 14 6.00 28.51 1.44
C ARG A 14 5.80 30.01 1.23
N ASP A 15 4.85 30.37 0.37
CA ASP A 15 4.65 31.75 -0.06
C ASP A 15 3.42 32.37 0.61
N ASN A 16 3.37 33.71 0.67
CA ASN A 16 2.22 34.49 1.14
C ASN A 16 1.72 34.13 2.56
N GLY A 17 2.61 33.66 3.45
CA GLY A 17 2.24 33.26 4.81
C GLY A 17 1.40 31.98 4.89
N SER A 18 1.23 31.28 3.76
CA SER A 18 0.50 30.01 3.73
C SER A 18 1.24 28.93 4.50
N THR A 19 0.50 28.06 5.19
CA THR A 19 1.07 26.96 5.98
C THR A 19 0.40 25.64 5.66
N ILE A 20 1.20 24.57 5.67
CA ILE A 20 0.72 23.19 5.64
C ILE A 20 1.31 22.55 6.90
N THR A 21 0.46 22.20 7.85
CA THR A 21 0.89 21.63 9.13
C THR A 21 0.12 20.36 9.42
N PRO A 22 0.74 19.36 10.08
CA PRO A 22 0.01 18.18 10.53
C PRO A 22 -1.14 18.60 11.45
N GLY A 23 -2.36 18.16 11.13
CA GLY A 23 -3.52 18.35 11.98
C GLY A 23 -3.59 17.24 13.03
N ALA A 24 -3.87 17.60 14.27
CA ALA A 24 -4.10 16.63 15.33
C ALA A 24 -5.50 15.97 15.16
N PRO A 25 -5.74 14.74 15.66
CA PRO A 25 -7.03 14.06 15.55
C PRO A 25 -8.22 14.82 16.18
N ALA A 26 -7.95 15.78 17.07
CA ALA A 26 -8.94 16.66 17.70
C ALA A 26 -9.03 18.06 17.06
N ASP A 27 -8.39 18.26 15.90
CA ASP A 27 -8.47 19.50 15.16
C ASP A 27 -9.87 19.69 14.56
N SER A 28 -10.51 20.83 14.88
CA SER A 28 -11.82 21.22 14.35
C SER A 28 -11.94 21.18 12.82
N VAL A 29 -10.81 21.25 12.10
CA VAL A 29 -10.74 21.16 10.64
C VAL A 29 -10.66 19.70 10.15
N CYS A 30 -10.16 18.78 10.97
CA CYS A 30 -9.97 17.36 10.67
C CYS A 30 -10.98 16.43 11.36
N ASN A 31 -12.20 16.93 11.60
CA ASN A 31 -13.21 16.25 12.41
C ASN A 31 -13.92 15.05 11.73
N THR A 32 -13.67 14.80 10.46
CA THR A 32 -14.34 13.76 9.69
C THR A 32 -13.31 13.10 8.80
N GLY A 33 -12.80 11.91 9.14
CA GLY A 33 -11.93 11.12 8.27
C GLY A 33 -10.86 10.29 8.99
N PRO A 34 -9.90 9.69 8.24
CA PRO A 34 -8.80 8.93 8.82
C PRO A 34 -7.99 9.76 9.82
N THR A 35 -7.30 9.07 10.74
CA THR A 35 -6.67 9.63 11.95
C THR A 35 -5.63 10.72 11.67
N GLU A 36 -5.13 10.82 10.44
CA GLU A 36 -4.09 11.77 10.02
C GLU A 36 -4.56 12.68 8.87
N CYS A 37 -4.29 13.98 9.03
CA CYS A 37 -4.63 15.02 8.07
C CYS A 37 -3.56 16.12 8.08
N PHE A 38 -3.58 16.95 7.04
CA PHE A 38 -2.86 18.21 6.97
C PHE A 38 -3.85 19.37 7.01
N ARG A 39 -3.61 20.31 7.94
CA ARG A 39 -4.29 21.60 7.97
C ARG A 39 -3.59 22.54 6.99
N VAL A 40 -4.35 23.06 6.05
CA VAL A 40 -3.89 24.03 5.06
C VAL A 40 -4.47 25.40 5.39
N ASP A 41 -3.59 26.37 5.59
CA ASP A 41 -3.90 27.79 5.72
C ASP A 41 -3.44 28.52 4.44
N PRO A 42 -4.35 29.04 3.59
CA PRO A 42 -3.99 29.63 2.30
C PRO A 42 -3.28 30.99 2.37
N ASP A 43 -3.57 31.80 3.38
CA ASP A 43 -3.13 33.20 3.46
C ASP A 43 -2.72 33.63 4.87
N GLY A 44 -2.66 32.70 5.82
CA GLY A 44 -2.13 32.93 7.16
C GLY A 44 -3.07 33.83 7.98
N PRO A 45 -2.67 35.08 8.31
CA PRO A 45 -3.57 36.02 9.00
C PRO A 45 -4.71 36.58 8.14
N GLY A 46 -4.76 36.22 6.84
CA GLY A 46 -5.77 36.71 5.92
C GLY A 46 -7.17 36.12 6.14
N PRO A 47 -8.16 36.55 5.34
CA PRO A 47 -9.56 36.15 5.50
C PRO A 47 -9.87 34.74 4.98
N ALA A 48 -8.96 34.07 4.26
CA ALA A 48 -9.25 32.76 3.68
C ALA A 48 -9.41 31.70 4.78
N ARG A 49 -10.47 30.90 4.66
CA ARG A 49 -10.74 29.85 5.64
C ARG A 49 -9.76 28.69 5.48
N ARG A 50 -9.23 28.20 6.61
CA ARG A 50 -8.45 26.96 6.69
C ARG A 50 -9.28 25.74 6.30
N PHE A 51 -8.66 24.79 5.61
CA PHE A 51 -9.28 23.52 5.24
C PHE A 51 -8.31 22.36 5.51
N ALA A 52 -8.84 21.13 5.51
CA ALA A 52 -8.05 19.93 5.74
C ALA A 52 -7.92 19.11 4.46
N LEU A 53 -6.76 18.46 4.32
CA LEU A 53 -6.51 17.38 3.37
C LEU A 53 -6.18 16.12 4.17
N TYR A 54 -6.70 14.96 3.78
CA TYR A 54 -6.26 13.72 4.41
C TYR A 54 -4.81 13.42 4.07
N ASN A 55 -4.09 12.78 5.00
CA ASN A 55 -2.76 12.28 4.69
C ASN A 55 -2.87 11.18 3.62
N PRO A 56 -2.42 11.38 2.37
CA PRO A 56 -2.58 10.39 1.30
C PRO A 56 -1.62 9.21 1.44
N ASP A 57 -0.82 9.17 2.50
CA ASP A 57 0.09 8.07 2.76
C ASP A 57 -0.63 6.72 2.78
N PHE A 58 0.08 5.71 2.31
CA PHE A 58 -0.45 4.38 2.17
C PHE A 58 0.64 3.36 2.41
N ARG A 59 0.21 2.14 2.70
CA ARG A 59 1.08 0.98 2.78
C ARG A 59 0.48 -0.19 2.02
N GLN A 60 1.34 -0.90 1.32
CA GLN A 60 0.98 -2.12 0.62
C GLN A 60 1.90 -3.26 1.03
N ARG A 61 1.33 -4.44 1.23
CA ARG A 61 2.07 -5.67 1.48
C ARG A 61 1.70 -6.70 0.44
N SER A 62 2.67 -7.41 -0.09
CA SER A 62 2.44 -8.47 -1.07
C SER A 62 3.52 -9.55 -0.99
N LEU A 63 3.10 -10.80 -1.04
CA LEU A 63 3.97 -11.97 -1.14
C LEU A 63 3.55 -12.82 -2.33
N SER A 64 4.51 -13.24 -3.14
CA SER A 64 4.29 -14.12 -4.29
C SER A 64 5.36 -15.21 -4.33
N VAL A 65 4.93 -16.46 -4.32
CA VAL A 65 5.78 -17.66 -4.37
C VAL A 65 5.38 -18.49 -5.59
N LYS A 66 6.39 -18.98 -6.32
CA LYS A 66 6.22 -19.93 -7.43
C LYS A 66 7.20 -21.07 -7.22
N ALA A 67 6.70 -22.29 -7.12
CA ALA A 67 7.49 -23.48 -6.89
C ALA A 67 7.10 -24.59 -7.87
N VAL A 68 8.08 -25.32 -8.38
CA VAL A 68 7.87 -26.50 -9.23
C VAL A 68 8.70 -27.63 -8.68
N TRP A 69 8.06 -28.73 -8.33
CA TRP A 69 8.72 -29.95 -7.88
C TRP A 69 8.58 -31.03 -8.94
N ARG A 70 9.67 -31.78 -9.18
CA ARG A 70 9.70 -32.99 -9.99
C ARG A 70 10.20 -34.14 -9.13
N TRP A 71 9.44 -35.21 -9.08
CA TRP A 71 9.82 -36.43 -8.39
C TRP A 71 9.70 -37.64 -9.32
N GLU A 72 10.71 -38.51 -9.29
CA GLU A 72 10.69 -39.81 -9.95
C GLU A 72 10.50 -40.88 -8.88
N TYR A 73 9.32 -41.49 -8.85
CA TYR A 73 8.94 -42.45 -7.81
C TYR A 73 9.21 -43.91 -8.23
N ARG A 74 9.36 -44.14 -9.54
CA ARG A 74 9.82 -45.38 -10.16
C ARG A 74 10.61 -45.03 -11.42
N PRO A 75 11.57 -45.87 -11.85
CA PRO A 75 12.29 -45.65 -13.09
C PRO A 75 11.33 -45.36 -14.25
N GLY A 76 11.49 -44.21 -14.90
CA GLY A 76 10.65 -43.79 -16.04
C GLY A 76 9.27 -43.23 -15.67
N SER A 77 8.90 -43.19 -14.39
CA SER A 77 7.62 -42.65 -13.92
C SER A 77 7.83 -41.41 -13.04
N THR A 78 7.20 -40.29 -13.42
CA THR A 78 7.46 -38.98 -12.82
C THR A 78 6.18 -38.26 -12.42
N VAL A 79 6.26 -37.47 -11.35
CA VAL A 79 5.22 -36.53 -10.93
C VAL A 79 5.81 -35.13 -10.93
N PHE A 80 5.04 -34.18 -11.46
CA PHE A 80 5.32 -32.76 -11.37
C PHE A 80 4.24 -32.08 -10.55
N LEU A 81 4.66 -31.22 -9.63
CA LEU A 81 3.79 -30.39 -8.81
C LEU A 81 4.20 -28.94 -9.04
N ALA A 82 3.37 -28.17 -9.74
CA ALA A 82 3.53 -26.73 -9.88
C ALA A 82 2.56 -26.03 -8.93
N TRP A 83 3.12 -25.22 -8.03
CA TRP A 83 2.39 -24.47 -7.02
C TRP A 83 2.71 -22.99 -7.15
N THR A 84 1.67 -22.17 -7.26
CA THR A 84 1.81 -20.72 -7.13
C THR A 84 0.95 -20.24 -5.97
N HIS A 85 1.50 -19.34 -5.18
CA HIS A 85 0.88 -18.77 -4.01
C HIS A 85 1.07 -17.26 -4.02
N SER A 86 0.00 -16.50 -3.86
CA SER A 86 0.08 -15.06 -3.74
C SER A 86 -0.86 -14.54 -2.67
N ARG A 87 -0.49 -13.42 -2.05
CA ARG A 87 -1.35 -12.68 -1.11
C ARG A 87 -0.95 -11.22 -1.16
N SER A 88 -1.92 -10.35 -0.96
CA SER A 88 -1.68 -8.91 -0.88
C SER A 88 -2.77 -8.20 -0.11
N LYS A 89 -2.41 -7.06 0.48
CA LYS A 89 -3.35 -6.15 1.14
C LYS A 89 -2.84 -4.72 1.06
N SER A 90 -3.78 -3.78 0.92
CA SER A 90 -3.53 -2.35 0.95
C SER A 90 -4.16 -1.72 2.19
N PHE A 91 -3.46 -0.72 2.74
CA PHE A 91 -3.87 0.06 3.89
C PHE A 91 -3.78 1.54 3.48
N PRO A 92 -4.90 2.13 3.03
CA PRO A 92 -4.92 3.55 2.73
C PRO A 92 -4.91 4.36 4.04
N TYR A 93 -4.28 5.53 4.01
CA TYR A 93 -4.20 6.45 5.15
C TYR A 93 -3.44 5.89 6.37
N ASP A 94 -2.56 4.91 6.15
CA ASP A 94 -1.71 4.28 7.17
C ASP A 94 -0.32 4.01 6.59
N ALA A 95 0.66 4.79 7.03
CA ALA A 95 2.07 4.67 6.65
C ALA A 95 2.86 3.76 7.60
N SER A 96 2.26 3.22 8.66
CA SER A 96 3.00 2.54 9.73
C SER A 96 3.60 1.24 9.21
N PHE A 97 4.92 1.11 9.25
CA PHE A 97 5.61 -0.11 8.87
C PHE A 97 6.43 -0.65 10.03
N ASP A 98 6.16 -1.89 10.40
CA ASP A 98 6.92 -2.64 11.39
C ASP A 98 7.25 -4.00 10.80
N VAL A 99 8.54 -4.26 10.59
CA VAL A 99 9.02 -5.50 9.93
C VAL A 99 8.52 -6.75 10.66
N GLY A 100 8.54 -6.76 11.99
CA GLY A 100 8.19 -7.94 12.80
C GLY A 100 6.70 -8.26 12.75
N ARG A 101 5.86 -7.24 12.91
CA ARG A 101 4.41 -7.35 12.83
C ARG A 101 3.95 -7.64 11.41
N ASP A 102 4.47 -6.89 10.44
CA ASP A 102 3.92 -6.84 9.09
C ASP A 102 4.39 -7.98 8.20
N LEU A 103 5.60 -8.53 8.40
CA LEU A 103 6.09 -9.72 7.70
C LEU A 103 5.91 -11.01 8.51
N GLY A 104 5.73 -10.90 9.83
CA GLY A 104 5.43 -12.03 10.71
C GLY A 104 3.96 -12.40 10.64
N ARG A 105 3.18 -12.03 11.66
CA ARG A 105 1.79 -12.48 11.80
C ARG A 105 0.87 -11.93 10.72
N GLU A 106 0.95 -10.63 10.43
CA GLU A 106 -0.08 -9.95 9.63
C GLU A 106 -0.07 -10.37 8.17
N LEU A 107 1.10 -10.60 7.58
CA LEU A 107 1.21 -11.11 6.21
C LEU A 107 0.53 -12.47 6.06
N PHE A 108 0.60 -13.33 7.08
CA PHE A 108 0.01 -14.67 7.02
C PHE A 108 -1.51 -14.69 7.24
N LEU A 109 -2.08 -13.62 7.82
CA LEU A 109 -3.52 -13.42 7.96
C LEU A 109 -4.17 -12.93 6.66
N ASP A 110 -3.41 -12.27 5.78
CA ASP A 110 -3.91 -11.76 4.51
C ASP A 110 -4.37 -12.93 3.61
N ARG A 111 -5.55 -12.78 3.00
CA ARG A 111 -6.21 -13.86 2.24
C ARG A 111 -5.32 -14.33 1.08
N PRO A 112 -4.92 -15.61 1.04
CA PRO A 112 -4.08 -16.13 -0.02
C PRO A 112 -4.89 -16.61 -1.24
N THR A 113 -4.26 -16.52 -2.41
CA THR A 113 -4.64 -17.20 -3.64
C THR A 113 -3.63 -18.33 -3.87
N ASN A 114 -4.12 -19.56 -4.07
CA ASN A 114 -3.30 -20.73 -4.37
C ASN A 114 -3.75 -21.32 -5.70
N VAL A 115 -2.80 -21.58 -6.60
CA VAL A 115 -3.04 -22.33 -7.84
C VAL A 115 -2.11 -23.54 -7.83
N LEU A 116 -2.71 -24.72 -8.01
CA LEU A 116 -2.01 -26.00 -8.00
C LEU A 116 -2.22 -26.71 -9.33
N LEU A 117 -1.13 -27.23 -9.90
CA LEU A 117 -1.17 -28.10 -11.07
C LEU A 117 -0.33 -29.34 -10.78
N VAL A 118 -0.93 -30.50 -11.06
CA VAL A 118 -0.26 -31.80 -10.94
C VAL A 118 -0.21 -32.44 -12.31
N LYS A 119 0.97 -32.91 -12.71
CA LYS A 119 1.14 -33.77 -13.89
C LYS A 119 1.72 -35.10 -13.44
N PHE A 120 1.11 -36.18 -13.86
CA PHE A 120 1.53 -37.54 -13.54
C PHE A 120 1.90 -38.28 -14.84
N ASN A 121 3.04 -38.96 -14.82
CA ASN A 121 3.47 -39.85 -15.88
C ASN A 121 3.76 -41.22 -15.27
N TYR A 122 3.24 -42.27 -15.91
CA TYR A 122 3.44 -43.65 -15.51
C TYR A 122 3.97 -44.46 -16.69
N TRP A 123 5.09 -45.15 -16.47
CA TRP A 123 5.67 -46.06 -17.45
C TRP A 123 5.14 -47.48 -17.21
N LEU A 124 4.44 -48.02 -18.21
CA LEU A 124 4.01 -49.42 -18.25
C LEU A 124 5.13 -50.24 -18.91
N SER A 125 6.06 -50.78 -18.13
CA SER A 125 6.90 -51.87 -18.62
C SER A 125 6.04 -53.14 -18.61
N LEU A 126 5.64 -53.61 -19.80
CA LEU A 126 5.08 -54.95 -20.01
C LEU A 126 6.23 -55.94 -20.26
#